data_AF-A0A495JLP6-F1
#
_entry.id   AF-A0A495JLP6-F1
#
_cell.length_a   1.000
_cell.length_b   1.000
_cell.length_c   1.000
_cell.angle_alpha   90.00
_cell.angle_beta   90.00
_cell.angle_gamma   90.00
#
_symmetry.space_group_name_H-M   'P 1'
#
loop_
_entity.id
_entity.type
_entity.pdbx_description
1 polymer ?
#
loop_
_entity_poly.entity_id
_entity_poly.type
_entity_poly.pdbx_seq_one_letter_code
_entity_poly.pdbx_strand_id
1 'polypeptide(L)'
;MQIISLAQLRETDERSQRFTPLGLGLDRMLTPESAAAHHQETVAQIDLADAVAQGTREAFERLRNIHAYGVLCYEIYTLVNDHALLVIEQALRDRFIDFHDGSCTFVRRDSRESAIVIGGYDDVYKAANRFSPVRGYRLLVGRGPATVEFNGTLGGLRKWARAAGLLRGQRNRRIEQLLARLRNSVAHPSSTHLLTPVDCAVTLRDLAEFINQLWGVPTPGGRLYPAPAERGVLFIGWNANGSTTLARADNLTAGMVRLDDIEQCAIVRAFFSPGTRPEDPDLRYFNSRYDNSRLPTEYLWGPGSPTEAATWLTTAHPTSDSVDLLDQVFAVRHDDDRVYRPMKPGVVALLDPADQTGHWYLVQADFPQDAFVHIRQLLAAEPGCSQRGECTVCPVEILDQGTVGELVGRGRLAPTSTALPPAFCLRDDIPSWQPAPLRTNREPAPRSRSNRRRGRPHNSA
;
A
#
# COMPACT_ATOMS: atom_id res chain seq x y z
N MET A 1 -30.68 -33.14 12.88
CA MET A 1 -31.08 -31.73 13.03
C MET A 1 -32.38 -31.69 13.80
N GLN A 2 -32.43 -30.99 14.94
CA GLN A 2 -33.70 -30.72 15.62
C GLN A 2 -34.38 -29.53 14.94
N ILE A 3 -35.68 -29.64 14.69
CA ILE A 3 -36.47 -28.56 14.10
C ILE A 3 -36.78 -27.56 15.24
N ILE A 4 -36.40 -26.30 15.04
CA ILE A 4 -36.68 -25.21 15.99
C ILE A 4 -37.82 -24.32 15.47
N SER A 5 -38.50 -23.64 16.38
CA SER A 5 -39.60 -22.74 16.05
C SER A 5 -39.13 -21.42 15.42
N LEU A 6 -40.03 -20.71 14.72
CA LEU A 6 -39.73 -19.37 14.21
C LEU A 6 -39.41 -18.37 15.33
N ALA A 7 -40.00 -18.53 16.51
CA ALA A 7 -39.68 -17.68 17.66
C ALA A 7 -38.21 -17.86 18.07
N GLN A 8 -37.74 -19.10 18.16
CA GLN A 8 -36.35 -19.42 18.47
C GLN A 8 -35.38 -18.93 17.37
N LEU A 9 -35.77 -19.00 16.10
CA LEU A 9 -34.97 -18.44 14.98
C LEU A 9 -34.83 -16.91 15.02
N ARG A 10 -35.69 -16.21 15.77
CA ARG A 10 -35.67 -14.75 15.93
C ARG A 10 -34.94 -14.30 17.19
N GLU A 11 -34.52 -15.22 18.05
CA GLU A 11 -33.72 -14.91 19.22
C GLU A 11 -32.33 -14.44 18.76
N THR A 12 -31.84 -13.35 19.35
CA THR A 12 -30.51 -12.84 19.03
C THR A 12 -29.42 -13.71 19.64
N ASP A 13 -28.34 -13.91 18.89
CA ASP A 13 -27.16 -14.60 19.38
C ASP A 13 -26.41 -13.71 20.38
N GLU A 14 -26.21 -14.20 21.61
CA GLU A 14 -25.53 -13.47 22.69
C GLU A 14 -24.13 -12.99 22.27
N ARG A 15 -23.40 -13.78 21.48
CA ARG A 15 -22.03 -13.46 21.06
C ARG A 15 -22.00 -12.18 20.23
N SER A 16 -23.03 -11.94 19.42
CA SER A 16 -23.12 -10.75 18.57
C SER A 16 -23.37 -9.46 19.36
N GLN A 17 -24.02 -9.55 20.52
CA GLN A 17 -24.36 -8.42 21.40
C GLN A 17 -23.16 -7.90 22.19
N ARG A 18 -22.07 -8.67 22.28
CA ARG A 18 -20.83 -8.29 22.97
C ARG A 18 -19.95 -7.34 22.15
N PHE A 19 -20.24 -7.14 20.88
CA PHE A 19 -19.51 -6.21 20.03
C PHE A 19 -20.19 -4.84 20.08
N THR A 20 -19.52 -3.88 20.71
CA THR A 20 -20.03 -2.52 20.97
C THR A 20 -19.24 -1.48 20.15
N PRO A 21 -19.71 -0.22 20.07
CA PRO A 21 -18.93 0.86 19.45
C PRO A 21 -17.54 1.09 20.07
N LEU A 22 -17.31 0.63 21.30
CA LEU A 22 -16.03 0.71 22.01
C LEU A 22 -15.18 -0.57 21.85
N GLY A 23 -15.61 -1.52 21.02
CA GLY A 23 -14.99 -2.82 20.83
C GLY A 23 -15.68 -3.94 21.61
N LEU A 24 -14.92 -5.00 21.91
CA LEU A 24 -15.42 -6.20 22.59
C LEU A 24 -15.72 -5.91 24.07
N GLY A 25 -16.99 -5.99 24.44
CA GLY A 25 -17.47 -5.94 25.81
C GLY A 25 -17.33 -7.29 26.51
N LEU A 26 -16.44 -7.36 27.49
CA LEU A 26 -16.29 -8.56 28.34
C LEU A 26 -17.45 -8.66 29.35
N ASP A 27 -17.78 -7.55 29.99
CA ASP A 27 -18.82 -7.46 31.03
C ASP A 27 -20.04 -6.62 30.61
N ARG A 28 -20.11 -6.25 29.32
CA ARG A 28 -21.18 -5.42 28.78
C ARG A 28 -21.68 -6.00 27.47
N MET A 29 -22.99 -5.91 27.29
CA MET A 29 -23.68 -6.28 26.06
C MET A 29 -24.63 -5.17 25.65
N LEU A 30 -24.77 -5.00 24.35
CA LEU A 30 -25.86 -4.23 23.78
C LEU A 30 -27.18 -4.98 23.96
N THR A 31 -28.29 -4.26 23.99
CA THR A 31 -29.60 -4.89 23.81
C THR A 31 -29.70 -5.50 22.41
N PRO A 32 -30.58 -6.49 22.17
CA PRO A 32 -30.85 -7.03 20.84
C PRO A 32 -31.02 -5.96 19.75
N GLU A 33 -31.83 -4.93 20.01
CA GLU A 33 -32.12 -3.84 19.08
C GLU A 33 -30.90 -2.94 18.86
N SER A 34 -30.16 -2.65 19.93
CA SER A 34 -28.94 -1.83 19.84
C SER A 34 -27.83 -2.56 19.08
N ALA A 35 -27.71 -3.88 19.26
CA ALA A 35 -26.78 -4.71 18.50
C ALA A 35 -27.17 -4.74 17.02
N ALA A 36 -28.45 -4.95 16.70
CA ALA A 36 -28.93 -4.93 15.33
C ALA A 36 -28.69 -3.58 14.65
N ALA A 37 -28.97 -2.45 15.33
CA ALA A 37 -28.68 -1.11 14.81
C ALA A 37 -27.19 -0.89 14.59
N HIS A 38 -26.36 -1.22 15.59
CA HIS A 38 -24.91 -1.04 15.51
C HIS A 38 -24.27 -1.83 14.36
N HIS A 39 -24.65 -3.10 14.17
CA HIS A 39 -24.11 -3.93 13.09
C HIS A 39 -24.56 -3.47 11.71
N GLN A 40 -25.77 -2.92 11.58
CA GLN A 40 -26.25 -2.30 10.34
C GLN A 40 -25.48 -1.01 10.03
N GLU A 41 -25.36 -0.10 11.00
CA GLU A 41 -24.65 1.17 10.85
C GLU A 41 -23.18 0.97 10.45
N THR A 42 -22.54 -0.07 11.00
CA THR A 42 -21.14 -0.41 10.72
C THR A 42 -20.87 -0.69 9.23
N VAL A 43 -21.84 -1.26 8.52
CA VAL A 43 -21.75 -1.55 7.08
C VAL A 43 -22.56 -0.60 6.21
N ALA A 44 -23.39 0.26 6.81
CA ALA A 44 -24.24 1.21 6.09
C ALA A 44 -23.44 2.29 5.33
N GLN A 45 -22.24 2.61 5.80
CA GLN A 45 -21.37 3.64 5.20
C GLN A 45 -20.42 3.09 4.14
N ILE A 46 -20.50 1.79 3.82
CA ILE A 46 -19.60 1.13 2.87
C ILE A 46 -20.28 1.10 1.51
N ASP A 47 -19.98 2.09 0.67
CA ASP A 47 -20.67 2.27 -0.61
C ASP A 47 -19.80 1.91 -1.83
N LEU A 48 -20.48 1.46 -2.88
CA LEU A 48 -19.89 1.23 -4.20
C LEU A 48 -20.18 2.40 -5.14
N ALA A 49 -19.16 2.83 -5.87
CA ALA A 49 -19.28 3.87 -6.88
C ALA A 49 -20.35 3.54 -7.92
N ASP A 50 -21.12 4.53 -8.39
CA ASP A 50 -22.27 4.34 -9.28
C ASP A 50 -21.96 3.57 -10.57
N ALA A 51 -20.74 3.73 -11.10
CA ALA A 51 -20.27 3.08 -12.33
C ALA A 51 -20.07 1.56 -12.20
N VAL A 52 -20.03 1.01 -10.98
CA VAL A 52 -19.84 -0.44 -10.77
C VAL A 52 -20.97 -1.23 -11.42
N ALA A 53 -20.60 -2.30 -12.14
CA ALA A 53 -21.54 -3.17 -12.84
C ALA A 53 -22.63 -3.73 -11.91
N GLN A 54 -23.86 -3.78 -12.43
CA GLN A 54 -25.05 -4.16 -11.65
C GLN A 54 -24.91 -5.51 -10.95
N GLY A 55 -24.36 -6.53 -11.62
CA GLY A 55 -24.17 -7.86 -11.04
C GLY A 55 -23.27 -7.85 -9.80
N THR A 56 -22.15 -7.11 -9.86
CA THR A 56 -21.25 -6.91 -8.73
C THR A 56 -21.91 -6.09 -7.61
N ARG A 57 -22.66 -5.04 -7.94
CA ARG A 57 -23.40 -4.24 -6.97
C ARG A 57 -24.42 -5.07 -6.20
N GLU A 58 -25.24 -5.86 -6.89
CA GLU A 58 -26.23 -6.73 -6.28
C GLU A 58 -25.61 -7.80 -5.37
N ALA A 59 -24.46 -8.35 -5.78
CA ALA A 59 -23.73 -9.30 -4.95
C ALA A 59 -23.22 -8.65 -3.66
N PHE A 60 -22.67 -7.44 -3.75
CA PHE A 60 -22.19 -6.69 -2.59
C PHE A 60 -23.31 -6.25 -1.64
N GLU A 61 -24.41 -5.70 -2.17
CA GLU A 61 -25.56 -5.28 -1.36
C GLU A 61 -26.22 -6.47 -0.65
N ARG A 62 -26.23 -7.65 -1.30
CA ARG A 62 -26.65 -8.89 -0.64
C ARG A 62 -25.77 -9.23 0.57
N LEU A 63 -24.46 -9.03 0.47
CA LEU A 63 -23.55 -9.27 1.60
C LEU A 63 -23.78 -8.28 2.75
N ARG A 64 -23.97 -6.99 2.45
CA ARG A 64 -24.33 -5.98 3.46
C ARG A 64 -25.63 -6.34 4.18
N ASN A 65 -26.65 -6.75 3.43
CA ASN A 65 -27.93 -7.17 3.99
C ASN A 65 -27.79 -8.44 4.86
N ILE A 66 -27.03 -9.44 4.39
CA ILE A 66 -26.84 -10.69 5.14
C ILE A 66 -26.00 -10.46 6.42
N HIS A 67 -25.03 -9.55 6.38
CA HIS A 67 -24.26 -9.16 7.58
C HIS A 67 -25.17 -8.75 8.74
N ALA A 68 -26.22 -7.98 8.47
CA ALA A 68 -27.18 -7.54 9.49
C ALA A 68 -27.91 -8.73 10.16
N TYR A 69 -28.15 -9.83 9.44
CA TYR A 69 -28.75 -11.04 10.02
C TYR A 69 -27.79 -11.80 10.95
N GLY A 70 -26.50 -11.48 10.98
CA GLY A 70 -25.54 -12.08 11.89
C GLY A 70 -25.85 -11.84 13.38
N VAL A 71 -26.68 -10.85 13.70
CA VAL A 71 -27.21 -10.64 15.06
C VAL A 71 -28.11 -11.80 15.53
N LEU A 72 -28.72 -12.53 14.60
CA LEU A 72 -29.59 -13.69 14.88
C LEU A 72 -28.81 -15.00 14.86
N CYS A 73 -27.75 -15.08 14.06
CA CYS A 73 -26.90 -16.26 13.96
C CYS A 73 -25.46 -15.84 13.68
N TYR A 74 -24.60 -15.98 14.69
CA TYR A 74 -23.25 -15.45 14.65
C TYR A 74 -22.39 -16.05 13.51
N GLU A 75 -22.63 -17.30 13.15
CA GLU A 75 -21.92 -17.99 12.06
C GLU A 75 -22.10 -17.30 10.70
N ILE A 76 -23.15 -16.49 10.53
CA ILE A 76 -23.38 -15.70 9.31
C ILE A 76 -22.22 -14.73 9.06
N TYR A 77 -21.57 -14.17 10.08
CA TYR A 77 -20.43 -13.27 9.86
C TYR A 77 -19.28 -13.97 9.12
N THR A 78 -18.99 -15.23 9.46
CA THR A 78 -18.02 -16.05 8.73
C THR A 78 -18.48 -16.32 7.30
N LEU A 79 -19.76 -16.66 7.11
CA LEU A 79 -20.31 -16.93 5.77
C LEU A 79 -20.25 -15.69 4.86
N VAL A 80 -20.57 -14.51 5.39
CA VAL A 80 -20.46 -13.25 4.66
C VAL A 80 -19.02 -12.93 4.32
N ASN A 81 -18.09 -13.09 5.26
CA ASN A 81 -16.67 -12.89 5.03
C ASN A 81 -16.14 -13.79 3.91
N ASP A 82 -16.47 -15.08 3.97
CA ASP A 82 -16.03 -16.07 3.01
C ASP A 82 -16.63 -15.80 1.62
N HIS A 83 -17.91 -15.39 1.56
CA HIS A 83 -18.57 -15.04 0.31
C HIS A 83 -18.03 -13.72 -0.27
N ALA A 84 -17.64 -12.75 0.56
CA ALA A 84 -16.98 -11.53 0.11
C ALA A 84 -15.69 -11.82 -0.67
N LEU A 85 -14.92 -12.82 -0.24
CA LEU A 85 -13.72 -13.27 -0.97
C LEU A 85 -14.05 -13.85 -2.36
N LEU A 86 -15.23 -14.43 -2.56
CA LEU A 86 -15.69 -14.91 -3.86
C LEU A 86 -16.13 -13.75 -4.78
N VAL A 87 -16.73 -12.70 -4.21
CA VAL A 87 -17.17 -11.51 -4.97
C VAL A 87 -15.99 -10.75 -5.59
N ILE A 88 -14.78 -10.83 -5.01
CA ILE A 88 -13.54 -10.29 -5.63
C ILE A 88 -13.37 -10.81 -7.06
N GLU A 89 -13.57 -12.12 -7.28
CA GLU A 89 -13.41 -12.72 -8.60
C GLU A 89 -14.55 -12.28 -9.54
N GLN A 90 -15.77 -12.19 -9.05
CA GLN A 90 -16.90 -11.67 -9.83
C GLN A 90 -16.63 -10.23 -10.30
N ALA A 91 -16.20 -9.35 -9.40
CA ALA A 91 -15.89 -7.96 -9.72
C ALA A 91 -14.80 -7.83 -10.79
N LEU A 92 -13.76 -8.66 -10.71
CA LEU A 92 -12.72 -8.71 -11.73
C LEU A 92 -13.24 -9.18 -13.10
N ARG A 93 -14.14 -10.16 -13.12
CA ARG A 93 -14.75 -10.66 -14.36
C ARG A 93 -15.66 -9.62 -15.00
N ASP A 94 -16.52 -8.98 -14.21
CA ASP A 94 -17.42 -7.92 -14.66
C ASP A 94 -16.60 -6.76 -15.22
N ARG A 95 -15.56 -6.32 -14.48
CA ARG A 95 -14.67 -5.26 -14.95
C ARG A 95 -13.88 -5.65 -16.20
N PHE A 96 -13.48 -6.92 -16.34
CA PHE A 96 -12.80 -7.40 -17.55
C PHE A 96 -13.68 -7.26 -18.78
N ILE A 97 -14.94 -7.69 -18.69
CA ILE A 97 -15.88 -7.62 -19.82
C ILE A 97 -16.11 -6.16 -20.22
N ASP A 98 -16.37 -5.31 -19.22
CA ASP A 98 -16.59 -3.88 -19.40
C ASP A 98 -15.37 -3.19 -20.05
N PHE A 99 -14.16 -3.45 -19.55
CA PHE A 99 -12.92 -2.84 -20.06
C PHE A 99 -12.61 -3.20 -21.53
N HIS A 100 -12.97 -4.41 -21.95
CA HIS A 100 -12.70 -4.92 -23.30
C HIS A 100 -13.83 -4.66 -24.30
N ASP A 101 -14.95 -4.07 -23.87
CA ASP A 101 -16.03 -3.60 -24.74
C ASP A 101 -16.47 -4.66 -25.78
N GLY A 102 -16.71 -5.89 -25.32
CA GLY A 102 -17.23 -7.00 -26.12
C GLY A 102 -16.21 -7.80 -26.95
N SER A 103 -14.91 -7.48 -26.91
CA SER A 103 -13.89 -8.32 -27.55
C SER A 103 -12.51 -8.23 -26.91
N CYS A 104 -11.75 -9.32 -26.87
CA CYS A 104 -10.35 -9.27 -26.43
C CYS A 104 -9.41 -10.02 -27.38
N THR A 105 -8.13 -9.65 -27.33
CA THR A 105 -7.13 -10.11 -28.31
C THR A 105 -6.00 -10.84 -27.60
N PHE A 106 -5.68 -12.04 -28.07
CA PHE A 106 -4.48 -12.77 -27.68
C PHE A 106 -3.40 -12.63 -28.74
N VAL A 107 -2.18 -12.33 -28.32
CA VAL A 107 -1.01 -12.14 -29.19
C VAL A 107 -0.01 -13.25 -28.90
N ARG A 108 0.46 -13.91 -29.95
CA ARG A 108 1.50 -14.94 -29.86
C ARG A 108 2.89 -14.31 -29.98
N ARG A 109 3.94 -15.02 -29.54
CA ARG A 109 5.35 -14.59 -29.66
C ARG A 109 5.80 -14.21 -31.08
N ASP A 110 5.15 -14.73 -32.11
CA ASP A 110 5.37 -14.41 -33.53
C ASP A 110 4.54 -13.20 -34.00
N SER A 111 3.97 -12.43 -33.06
CA SER A 111 3.09 -11.30 -33.30
C SER A 111 1.77 -11.64 -33.99
N ARG A 112 1.39 -12.92 -34.09
CA ARG A 112 0.07 -13.28 -34.59
C ARG A 112 -1.01 -12.97 -33.56
N GLU A 113 -2.00 -12.18 -33.99
CA GLU A 113 -3.14 -11.81 -33.17
C GLU A 113 -4.33 -12.77 -33.36
N SER A 114 -5.12 -12.93 -32.30
CA SER A 114 -6.33 -13.74 -32.28
C SER A 114 -7.38 -13.04 -31.41
N ALA A 115 -8.28 -12.33 -32.06
CA ALA A 115 -9.42 -11.68 -31.42
C ALA A 115 -10.54 -12.70 -31.14
N ILE A 116 -11.24 -12.51 -30.03
CA ILE A 116 -12.46 -13.23 -29.68
C ILE A 116 -13.57 -12.23 -29.40
N VAL A 117 -14.81 -12.60 -29.72
CA VAL A 117 -16.01 -11.88 -29.27
C VAL A 117 -16.40 -12.43 -27.89
N ILE A 118 -16.76 -11.53 -26.98
CA ILE A 118 -17.12 -11.85 -25.60
C ILE A 118 -18.64 -11.71 -25.45
N GLY A 119 -19.36 -12.83 -25.36
CA GLY A 119 -20.75 -12.86 -24.91
C GLY A 119 -20.86 -12.98 -23.39
N GLY A 120 -19.84 -13.51 -22.74
CA GLY A 120 -19.67 -13.53 -21.30
C GLY A 120 -18.30 -14.06 -20.88
N TYR A 121 -18.05 -14.13 -19.57
CA TYR A 121 -16.73 -14.51 -19.08
C TYR A 121 -16.34 -15.97 -19.40
N ASP A 122 -17.31 -16.86 -19.62
CA ASP A 122 -17.04 -18.25 -20.02
C ASP A 122 -16.33 -18.33 -21.39
N ASP A 123 -16.63 -17.41 -22.31
CA ASP A 123 -15.93 -17.30 -23.61
C ASP A 123 -14.47 -16.94 -23.40
N VAL A 124 -14.20 -15.98 -22.50
CA VAL A 124 -12.85 -15.56 -22.10
C VAL A 124 -12.07 -16.72 -21.48
N TYR A 125 -12.71 -17.49 -20.60
CA TYR A 125 -12.09 -18.64 -19.95
C TYR A 125 -11.74 -19.75 -20.97
N LYS A 126 -12.67 -20.09 -21.87
CA LYS A 126 -12.43 -21.05 -22.97
C LYS A 126 -11.31 -20.58 -23.89
N ALA A 127 -11.29 -19.30 -24.23
CA ALA A 127 -10.25 -18.70 -25.06
C ALA A 127 -8.89 -18.73 -24.37
N ALA A 128 -8.80 -18.42 -23.07
CA ALA A 128 -7.54 -18.47 -22.32
C ALA A 128 -6.95 -19.90 -22.27
N ASN A 129 -7.80 -20.93 -22.22
CA ASN A 129 -7.36 -22.32 -22.34
C ASN A 129 -6.85 -22.66 -23.75
N ARG A 130 -7.48 -22.11 -24.79
CA ARG A 130 -7.05 -22.28 -26.19
C ARG A 130 -5.74 -21.54 -26.48
N PHE A 131 -5.63 -20.29 -26.03
CA PHE A 131 -4.55 -19.34 -26.24
C PHE A 131 -3.70 -19.20 -24.96
N SER A 132 -3.17 -20.32 -24.48
CA SER A 132 -2.49 -20.35 -23.19
C SER A 132 -1.05 -19.82 -23.24
N PRO A 133 -0.50 -19.33 -22.11
CA PRO A 133 0.90 -18.91 -22.01
C PRO A 133 1.91 -20.02 -22.36
N VAL A 134 1.58 -21.27 -22.08
CA VAL A 134 2.38 -22.46 -22.44
C VAL A 134 2.54 -22.56 -23.96
N ARG A 135 1.55 -22.11 -24.74
CA ARG A 135 1.59 -22.05 -26.21
C ARG A 135 2.19 -20.75 -26.76
N GLY A 136 2.73 -19.90 -25.87
CA GLY A 136 3.35 -18.63 -26.21
C GLY A 136 2.37 -17.49 -26.48
N TYR A 137 1.12 -17.62 -26.05
CA TYR A 137 0.13 -16.54 -26.15
C TYR A 137 0.11 -15.66 -24.91
N ARG A 138 -0.19 -14.38 -25.10
CA ARG A 138 -0.39 -13.38 -24.06
C ARG A 138 -1.65 -12.58 -24.39
N LEU A 139 -2.35 -12.08 -23.38
CA LEU A 139 -3.49 -11.21 -23.57
C LEU A 139 -3.00 -9.78 -23.82
N LEU A 140 -3.54 -9.11 -24.84
CA LEU A 140 -3.35 -7.68 -25.08
C LEU A 140 -4.12 -6.87 -24.03
N VAL A 141 -3.47 -5.89 -23.42
CA VAL A 141 -4.06 -5.04 -22.40
C VAL A 141 -4.64 -3.79 -23.07
N GLY A 142 -5.94 -3.82 -23.32
CA GLY A 142 -6.66 -2.72 -23.98
C GLY A 142 -6.17 -2.51 -25.42
N ARG A 143 -6.06 -1.25 -25.84
CA ARG A 143 -5.61 -0.87 -27.19
C ARG A 143 -4.11 -0.55 -27.29
N GLY A 144 -3.36 -0.70 -26.20
CA GLY A 144 -1.92 -0.40 -26.14
C GLY A 144 -1.05 -1.61 -26.48
N PRO A 145 0.29 -1.45 -26.54
CA PRO A 145 1.22 -2.54 -26.85
C PRO A 145 1.46 -3.50 -25.67
N ALA A 146 0.92 -3.20 -24.49
CA ALA A 146 1.15 -3.99 -23.28
C ALA A 146 0.48 -5.36 -23.38
N THR A 147 1.19 -6.42 -22.99
CA THR A 147 0.65 -7.78 -22.96
C THR A 147 0.94 -8.49 -21.65
N VAL A 148 0.03 -9.34 -21.21
CA VAL A 148 0.11 -10.06 -19.93
C VAL A 148 -0.10 -11.56 -20.11
N GLU A 149 0.56 -12.37 -19.27
CA GLU A 149 0.20 -13.79 -19.17
C GLU A 149 -1.19 -13.92 -18.57
N PHE A 150 -2.07 -14.62 -19.26
CA PHE A 150 -3.46 -14.72 -18.87
C PHE A 150 -3.96 -16.17 -19.01
N ASN A 151 -4.56 -16.69 -17.95
CA ASN A 151 -5.08 -18.06 -17.88
C ASN A 151 -6.60 -18.10 -17.63
N GLY A 152 -7.27 -16.95 -17.66
CA GLY A 152 -8.72 -16.85 -17.42
C GLY A 152 -9.17 -17.09 -15.97
N THR A 153 -8.27 -17.35 -15.02
CA THR A 153 -8.61 -17.57 -13.61
C THR A 153 -8.34 -16.32 -12.78
N LEU A 154 -8.70 -16.33 -11.49
CA LEU A 154 -8.43 -15.23 -10.55
C LEU A 154 -6.98 -14.71 -10.62
N GLY A 155 -6.00 -15.61 -10.74
CA GLY A 155 -4.59 -15.22 -10.87
C GLY A 155 -4.30 -14.42 -12.15
N GLY A 156 -4.85 -14.86 -13.29
CA GLY A 156 -4.72 -14.16 -14.57
C GLY A 156 -5.46 -12.81 -14.58
N LEU A 157 -6.68 -12.78 -14.02
CA LEU A 157 -7.48 -11.56 -13.87
C LEU A 157 -6.74 -10.50 -13.07
N ARG A 158 -6.13 -10.87 -11.94
CA ARG A 158 -5.37 -9.91 -11.12
C ARG A 158 -4.14 -9.37 -11.84
N LYS A 159 -3.38 -10.23 -12.51
CA LYS A 159 -2.23 -9.80 -13.34
C LYS A 159 -2.69 -8.84 -14.43
N TRP A 160 -3.81 -9.14 -15.09
CA TRP A 160 -4.42 -8.26 -16.09
C TRP A 160 -4.83 -6.92 -15.49
N ALA A 161 -5.56 -6.90 -14.38
CA ALA A 161 -6.03 -5.66 -13.75
C ALA A 161 -4.86 -4.74 -13.34
N ARG A 162 -3.77 -5.31 -12.82
CA ARG A 162 -2.51 -4.59 -12.56
C ARG A 162 -1.89 -4.03 -13.85
N ALA A 163 -1.74 -4.86 -14.88
CA ALA A 163 -1.18 -4.43 -16.17
C ALA A 163 -2.05 -3.37 -16.86
N ALA A 164 -3.36 -3.37 -16.62
CA ALA A 164 -4.33 -2.38 -17.09
C ALA A 164 -4.34 -1.08 -16.26
N GLY A 165 -3.53 -0.98 -15.21
CA GLY A 165 -3.50 0.18 -14.32
C GLY A 165 -4.73 0.32 -13.41
N LEU A 166 -5.53 -0.74 -13.27
CA LEU A 166 -6.76 -0.73 -12.47
C LEU A 166 -6.48 -0.99 -10.98
N LEU A 167 -5.33 -1.56 -10.63
CA LEU A 167 -4.92 -1.83 -9.25
C LEU A 167 -3.58 -1.14 -8.95
N ARG A 168 -3.53 -0.46 -7.81
CA ARG A 168 -2.43 0.44 -7.39
C ARG A 168 -1.82 0.03 -6.06
N GLY A 169 -0.66 0.57 -5.75
CA GLY A 169 0.09 0.37 -4.51
C GLY A 169 0.92 -0.88 -4.53
N GLN A 170 2.18 -0.77 -4.15
CA GLN A 170 3.14 -1.85 -4.18
C GLN A 170 2.92 -2.87 -3.05
N ARG A 171 2.49 -2.42 -1.86
CA ARG A 171 2.11 -3.28 -0.73
C ARG A 171 0.82 -4.02 -0.98
N ASN A 172 -0.11 -3.39 -1.69
CA ASN A 172 -1.38 -4.02 -2.05
C ASN A 172 -1.18 -5.29 -2.89
N ARG A 173 -0.12 -5.38 -3.70
CA ARG A 173 0.20 -6.62 -4.44
C ARG A 173 0.25 -7.84 -3.55
N ARG A 174 0.86 -7.72 -2.36
CA ARG A 174 0.92 -8.79 -1.36
C ARG A 174 -0.44 -9.05 -0.72
N ILE A 175 -1.18 -8.00 -0.37
CA ILE A 175 -2.52 -8.14 0.22
C ILE A 175 -3.44 -8.87 -0.75
N GLU A 176 -3.48 -8.46 -2.01
CA GLU A 176 -4.25 -9.13 -3.04
C GLU A 176 -3.81 -10.60 -3.24
N GLN A 177 -2.51 -10.92 -3.13
CA GLN A 177 -2.02 -12.31 -3.15
C GLN A 177 -2.55 -13.12 -1.97
N LEU A 178 -2.61 -12.51 -0.78
CA LEU A 178 -3.21 -13.12 0.40
C LEU A 178 -4.72 -13.31 0.20
N LEU A 179 -5.44 -12.32 -0.33
CA LEU A 179 -6.87 -12.43 -0.63
C LEU A 179 -7.15 -13.58 -1.61
N ALA A 180 -6.32 -13.75 -2.64
CA ALA A 180 -6.46 -14.89 -3.56
C ALA A 180 -6.19 -16.26 -2.89
N ARG A 181 -5.24 -16.33 -1.95
CA ARG A 181 -5.00 -17.55 -1.16
C ARG A 181 -6.16 -17.85 -0.23
N LEU A 182 -6.67 -16.84 0.49
CA LEU A 182 -7.83 -16.95 1.37
C LEU A 182 -9.07 -17.40 0.60
N ARG A 183 -9.34 -16.80 -0.56
CA ARG A 183 -10.41 -17.23 -1.47
C ARG A 183 -10.27 -18.72 -1.82
N ASN A 184 -9.07 -19.19 -2.15
CA ASN A 184 -8.84 -20.60 -2.47
C ASN A 184 -9.04 -21.52 -1.25
N SER A 185 -8.66 -21.08 -0.05
CA SER A 185 -8.96 -21.80 1.19
C SER A 185 -10.46 -21.91 1.47
N VAL A 186 -11.23 -20.85 1.17
CA VAL A 186 -12.70 -20.88 1.25
C VAL A 186 -13.30 -21.85 0.24
N ALA A 187 -12.78 -21.87 -1.00
CA ALA A 187 -13.24 -22.81 -2.03
C ALA A 187 -12.90 -24.28 -1.73
N HIS A 188 -11.90 -24.52 -0.87
CA HIS A 188 -11.38 -25.83 -0.50
C HIS A 188 -11.14 -25.92 1.03
N PRO A 189 -12.21 -25.91 1.84
CA PRO A 189 -12.09 -25.82 3.29
C PRO A 189 -11.43 -27.07 3.88
N SER A 190 -10.43 -26.88 4.73
CA SER A 190 -9.73 -27.96 5.44
C SER A 190 -10.12 -28.08 6.91
N SER A 191 -10.77 -27.06 7.47
CA SER A 191 -11.18 -26.98 8.88
C SER A 191 -12.34 -25.99 9.03
N THR A 192 -13.05 -26.07 10.15
CA THR A 192 -14.01 -25.04 10.55
C THR A 192 -13.27 -23.82 11.11
N HIS A 193 -13.75 -22.62 10.79
CA HIS A 193 -13.32 -21.36 11.39
C HIS A 193 -14.51 -20.48 11.76
N LEU A 194 -14.27 -19.52 12.64
CA LEU A 194 -15.26 -18.57 13.10
C LEU A 194 -14.63 -17.19 13.15
N LEU A 195 -15.29 -16.20 12.55
CA LEU A 195 -14.83 -14.82 12.50
C LEU A 195 -15.74 -13.90 13.32
N THR A 196 -15.24 -12.71 13.63
CA THR A 196 -16.02 -11.71 14.36
C THR A 196 -16.83 -10.82 13.42
N PRO A 197 -17.87 -10.12 13.92
CA PRO A 197 -18.58 -9.10 13.15
C PRO A 197 -17.62 -8.00 12.65
N VAL A 198 -16.62 -7.65 13.47
CA VAL A 198 -15.62 -6.63 13.14
C VAL A 198 -14.75 -7.08 11.98
N ASP A 199 -14.24 -8.32 12.00
CA ASP A 199 -13.46 -8.87 10.89
C ASP A 199 -14.27 -8.89 9.60
N CYS A 200 -15.55 -9.31 9.70
CA CYS A 200 -16.46 -9.33 8.56
C CYS A 200 -16.69 -7.94 7.97
N ALA A 201 -16.95 -6.93 8.80
CA ALA A 201 -17.10 -5.55 8.37
C ALA A 201 -15.83 -4.98 7.74
N VAL A 202 -14.65 -5.32 8.26
CA VAL A 202 -13.36 -4.95 7.64
C VAL A 202 -13.22 -5.58 6.27
N THR A 203 -13.55 -6.86 6.12
CA THR A 203 -13.52 -7.55 4.81
C THR A 203 -14.50 -6.91 3.82
N LEU A 204 -15.71 -6.51 4.25
CA LEU A 204 -16.65 -5.79 3.38
C LEU A 204 -16.11 -4.43 2.94
N ARG A 205 -15.43 -3.71 3.84
CA ARG A 205 -14.78 -2.43 3.50
C ARG A 205 -13.65 -2.64 2.48
N ASP A 206 -12.76 -3.59 2.75
CA ASP A 206 -11.67 -3.95 1.83
C ASP A 206 -12.20 -4.39 0.45
N LEU A 207 -13.31 -5.15 0.43
CA LEU A 207 -13.99 -5.55 -0.81
C LEU A 207 -14.53 -4.33 -1.57
N ALA A 208 -15.20 -3.41 -0.88
CA ALA A 208 -15.71 -2.20 -1.51
C ALA A 208 -14.60 -1.31 -2.08
N GLU A 209 -13.51 -1.14 -1.32
CA GLU A 209 -12.32 -0.43 -1.80
C GLU A 209 -11.72 -1.10 -3.04
N PHE A 210 -11.61 -2.43 -3.04
CA PHE A 210 -11.12 -3.19 -4.19
C PHE A 210 -12.03 -3.03 -5.41
N ILE A 211 -13.34 -3.15 -5.23
CA ILE A 211 -14.33 -2.97 -6.30
C ILE A 211 -14.24 -1.54 -6.84
N ASN A 212 -14.34 -0.51 -6.00
CA ASN A 212 -14.32 0.88 -6.46
C ASN A 212 -13.03 1.21 -7.22
N GLN A 213 -11.89 0.70 -6.73
CA GLN A 213 -10.61 0.87 -7.40
C GLN A 213 -10.58 0.23 -8.80
N LEU A 214 -11.22 -0.92 -9.01
CA LEU A 214 -11.34 -1.53 -10.35
C LEU A 214 -12.05 -0.62 -11.35
N TRP A 215 -13.00 0.21 -10.89
CA TRP A 215 -13.69 1.25 -11.68
C TRP A 215 -13.00 2.62 -11.62
N GLY A 216 -11.78 2.70 -11.10
CA GLY A 216 -10.99 3.93 -11.07
C GLY A 216 -11.45 4.96 -10.03
N VAL A 217 -12.26 4.53 -9.05
CA VAL A 217 -12.73 5.39 -7.96
C VAL A 217 -11.98 5.01 -6.69
N PRO A 218 -10.92 5.74 -6.31
CA PRO A 218 -10.22 5.45 -5.08
C PRO A 218 -11.05 5.93 -3.87
N THR A 219 -10.91 5.25 -2.73
CA THR A 219 -11.82 5.44 -1.58
C THR A 219 -11.29 6.50 -0.61
N PRO A 220 -12.05 7.56 -0.30
CA PRO A 220 -11.67 8.52 0.74
C PRO A 220 -11.41 7.83 2.10
N GLY A 221 -10.22 8.04 2.67
CA GLY A 221 -9.82 7.36 3.91
C GLY A 221 -9.64 5.84 3.80
N GLY A 222 -9.63 5.30 2.57
CA GLY A 222 -9.45 3.89 2.30
C GLY A 222 -8.11 3.35 2.81
N ARG A 223 -8.10 2.09 3.24
CA ARG A 223 -6.92 1.41 3.76
C ARG A 223 -6.06 0.80 2.66
N LEU A 224 -6.71 0.19 1.66
CA LEU A 224 -6.07 -0.49 0.54
C LEU A 224 -5.85 0.50 -0.59
N TYR A 225 -6.92 1.15 -1.06
CA TYR A 225 -6.86 2.04 -2.21
C TYR A 225 -7.35 3.44 -1.83
N PRO A 226 -6.61 4.16 -0.96
CA PRO A 226 -6.98 5.51 -0.56
C PRO A 226 -7.11 6.43 -1.77
N ALA A 227 -8.10 7.32 -1.73
CA ALA A 227 -8.13 8.51 -2.57
C ALA A 227 -6.93 9.41 -2.27
N PRO A 228 -6.54 10.26 -3.24
CA PRO A 228 -5.59 11.34 -2.98
C PRO A 228 -5.98 12.10 -1.72
N ALA A 229 -5.01 12.31 -0.83
CA ALA A 229 -5.24 12.87 0.48
C ALA A 229 -4.70 14.30 0.56
N GLU A 230 -5.41 15.16 1.31
CA GLU A 230 -5.05 16.57 1.43
C GLU A 230 -3.85 16.78 2.37
N ARG A 231 -2.89 17.57 1.90
CA ARG A 231 -1.75 18.04 2.70
C ARG A 231 -1.90 19.51 3.02
N GLY A 232 -1.75 19.86 4.29
CA GLY A 232 -1.74 21.23 4.75
C GLY A 232 -0.33 21.84 4.72
N VAL A 233 -0.27 23.16 4.82
CA VAL A 233 0.98 23.89 5.03
C VAL A 233 1.32 23.88 6.51
N LEU A 234 2.51 23.40 6.84
CA LEU A 234 2.97 23.17 8.20
C LEU A 234 4.25 23.93 8.50
N PHE A 235 4.33 24.36 9.74
CA PHE A 235 5.54 24.84 10.38
C PHE A 235 6.22 23.66 11.09
N ILE A 236 7.50 23.48 10.80
CA ILE A 236 8.38 22.61 11.58
C ILE A 236 9.45 23.50 12.20
N GLY A 237 9.47 23.57 13.52
CA GLY A 237 10.47 24.31 14.29
C GLY A 237 11.33 23.36 15.11
N TRP A 238 12.60 23.71 15.27
CA TRP A 238 13.56 22.97 16.09
C TRP A 238 14.25 23.90 17.08
N ASN A 239 14.51 23.36 18.27
CA ASN A 239 15.33 24.02 19.28
C ASN A 239 16.76 23.48 19.31
N ALA A 240 17.63 24.14 20.08
CA ALA A 240 19.04 23.76 20.27
C ALA A 240 19.23 22.30 20.72
N ASN A 241 18.25 21.75 21.43
CA ASN A 241 18.26 20.40 21.95
C ASN A 241 17.77 19.34 20.94
N GLY A 242 17.44 19.76 19.71
CA GLY A 242 16.90 18.88 18.67
C GLY A 242 15.45 18.43 18.91
N SER A 243 14.72 19.08 19.82
CA SER A 243 13.27 18.90 19.97
C SER A 243 12.54 19.56 18.81
N THR A 244 11.47 18.92 18.34
CA THR A 244 10.69 19.39 17.19
C THR A 244 9.30 19.84 17.62
N THR A 245 8.92 21.04 17.20
CA THR A 245 7.57 21.59 17.28
C THR A 245 6.93 21.51 15.90
N LEU A 246 5.76 20.86 15.82
CA LEU A 246 4.95 20.76 14.60
C LEU A 246 3.63 21.52 14.82
N ALA A 247 3.28 22.38 13.87
CA ALA A 247 2.02 23.10 13.88
C ALA A 247 1.53 23.41 12.46
N ARG A 248 0.23 23.71 12.31
CA ARG A 248 -0.26 24.36 11.09
C ARG A 248 0.43 25.72 10.92
N ALA A 249 0.79 26.08 9.70
CA ALA A 249 1.47 27.34 9.42
C ALA A 249 0.65 28.56 9.88
N ASP A 250 -0.68 28.51 9.78
CA ASP A 250 -1.58 29.58 10.24
C ASP A 250 -1.43 29.88 11.75
N ASN A 251 -1.05 28.87 12.55
CA ASN A 251 -0.82 29.05 13.99
C ASN A 251 0.42 29.89 14.28
N LEU A 252 1.41 29.88 13.37
CA LEU A 252 2.60 30.72 13.49
C LEU A 252 2.21 32.19 13.30
N THR A 253 1.47 32.50 12.23
CA THR A 253 1.01 33.87 11.96
C THR A 253 0.01 34.38 13.01
N ALA A 254 -0.76 33.48 13.62
CA ALA A 254 -1.68 33.82 14.71
C ALA A 254 -1.00 33.97 16.09
N GLY A 255 0.33 33.77 16.20
CA GLY A 255 1.05 33.85 17.47
C GLY A 255 0.69 32.73 18.46
N MET A 256 0.15 31.61 17.97
CA MET A 256 -0.28 30.47 18.79
C MET A 256 0.84 29.45 19.05
N VAL A 257 2.01 29.64 18.42
CA VAL A 257 3.19 28.80 18.63
C VAL A 257 4.14 29.53 19.58
N ARG A 258 4.63 28.85 20.62
CA ARG A 258 5.68 29.39 21.49
C ARG A 258 7.02 29.32 20.74
N LEU A 259 7.62 30.47 20.49
CA LEU A 259 8.81 30.61 19.65
C LEU A 259 10.11 30.72 20.45
N ASP A 260 10.01 30.95 21.76
CA ASP A 260 11.14 31.35 22.64
C ASP A 260 12.34 30.39 22.60
N ASP A 261 12.11 29.13 22.23
CA ASP A 261 13.13 28.09 22.14
C ASP A 261 13.44 27.64 20.70
N ILE A 262 12.80 28.20 19.67
CA ILE A 262 12.96 27.74 18.29
C ILE A 262 14.07 28.54 17.60
N GLU A 263 15.20 27.88 17.33
CA GLU A 263 16.36 28.49 16.68
C GLU A 263 16.23 28.48 15.14
N GLN A 264 15.60 27.42 14.61
CA GLN A 264 15.52 27.20 13.18
C GLN A 264 14.18 26.55 12.84
N CYS A 265 13.65 26.87 11.66
CA CYS A 265 12.40 26.31 11.17
C CYS A 265 12.39 26.18 9.66
N ALA A 266 11.41 25.40 9.17
CA ALA A 266 11.10 25.21 7.77
C ALA A 266 9.58 25.19 7.59
N ILE A 267 9.14 25.57 6.40
CA ILE A 267 7.76 25.40 5.96
C ILE A 267 7.69 24.25 4.96
N VAL A 268 6.76 23.34 5.21
CA VAL A 268 6.53 22.16 4.37
C VAL A 268 5.05 22.01 4.06
N ARG A 269 4.75 21.26 3.01
CA ARG A 269 3.41 20.73 2.76
C ARG A 269 3.39 19.25 3.14
N ALA A 270 2.62 18.88 4.15
CA ALA A 270 2.57 17.50 4.65
C ALA A 270 1.22 17.15 5.32
N PHE A 271 1.09 15.89 5.72
CA PHE A 271 -0.05 15.40 6.47
C PHE A 271 0.13 15.68 7.96
N PHE A 272 -0.80 16.46 8.53
CA PHE A 272 -0.83 16.72 9.96
C PHE A 272 -2.26 16.98 10.41
N SER A 273 -2.82 15.99 11.09
CA SER A 273 -4.17 16.06 11.65
C SER A 273 -4.16 15.47 13.05
N PRO A 274 -3.74 16.26 14.07
CA PRO A 274 -3.62 15.80 15.45
C PRO A 274 -4.91 15.10 15.92
N GLY A 275 -4.78 13.88 16.44
CA GLY A 275 -5.92 13.11 16.95
C GLY A 275 -6.76 12.39 15.89
N THR A 276 -6.37 12.42 14.61
CA THR A 276 -7.02 11.66 13.53
C THR A 276 -6.00 10.79 12.79
N ARG A 277 -6.46 9.72 12.13
CA ARG A 277 -5.65 9.00 11.13
C ARG A 277 -5.82 9.75 9.80
N PRO A 278 -4.77 10.33 9.20
CA PRO A 278 -3.36 9.96 9.30
C PRO A 278 -2.43 11.05 9.88
N GLU A 279 -1.71 10.73 10.95
CA GLU A 279 -0.49 11.44 11.36
C GLU A 279 0.72 10.68 10.78
N ASP A 280 1.68 11.39 10.20
CA ASP A 280 2.95 10.78 9.81
C ASP A 280 3.90 10.74 11.02
N PRO A 281 4.17 9.56 11.60
CA PRO A 281 5.02 9.44 12.77
C PRO A 281 6.47 9.86 12.49
N ASP A 282 6.89 9.82 11.22
CA ASP A 282 8.27 10.06 10.81
C ASP A 282 8.49 11.51 10.33
N LEU A 283 7.44 12.35 10.31
CA LEU A 283 7.54 13.77 9.92
C LEU A 283 8.50 14.58 10.81
N ARG A 284 8.69 14.16 12.06
CA ARG A 284 9.65 14.79 12.99
C ARG A 284 11.11 14.64 12.52
N TYR A 285 11.38 13.70 11.61
CA TYR A 285 12.69 13.47 11.00
C TYR A 285 12.80 14.06 9.59
N PHE A 286 11.98 15.08 9.30
CA PHE A 286 11.98 15.77 8.02
C PHE A 286 13.39 16.18 7.57
N ASN A 287 13.66 15.98 6.28
CA ASN A 287 14.86 16.40 5.60
C ASN A 287 14.46 17.00 4.24
N SER A 288 15.07 18.12 3.87
CA SER A 288 14.72 18.84 2.65
C SER A 288 15.12 18.14 1.35
N ARG A 289 16.11 17.23 1.40
CA ARG A 289 16.64 16.50 0.23
C ARG A 289 16.27 15.01 0.23
N TYR A 290 16.10 14.41 1.40
CA TYR A 290 15.79 12.98 1.55
C TYR A 290 14.34 12.74 1.97
N ASP A 291 13.70 11.74 1.39
CA ASP A 291 12.34 11.31 1.77
C ASP A 291 12.41 10.38 2.98
N ASN A 292 12.32 10.96 4.18
CA ASN A 292 12.28 10.21 5.44
C ASN A 292 10.85 9.96 5.95
N SER A 293 9.88 10.74 5.47
CA SER A 293 8.49 10.68 5.90
C SER A 293 7.77 9.50 5.26
N ARG A 294 6.82 8.86 5.95
CA ARG A 294 6.02 7.78 5.35
C ARG A 294 5.07 8.32 4.30
N LEU A 295 4.52 9.49 4.55
CA LEU A 295 3.59 10.14 3.66
C LEU A 295 4.33 11.19 2.82
N PRO A 296 3.84 11.49 1.61
CA PRO A 296 4.48 12.49 0.74
C PRO A 296 4.60 13.86 1.43
N THR A 297 5.83 14.32 1.63
CA THR A 297 6.13 15.65 2.19
C THR A 297 6.82 16.51 1.15
N GLU A 298 6.48 17.78 1.05
CA GLU A 298 7.11 18.72 0.12
C GLU A 298 7.73 19.89 0.88
N TYR A 299 9.01 20.14 0.61
CA TYR A 299 9.70 21.31 1.11
C TYR A 299 9.21 22.56 0.36
N LEU A 300 8.84 23.62 1.09
CA LEU A 300 8.43 24.90 0.51
C LEU A 300 9.42 26.03 0.81
N TRP A 301 9.91 26.11 2.05
CA TRP A 301 10.81 27.17 2.48
C TRP A 301 11.66 26.77 3.69
N GLY A 302 12.81 27.43 3.85
CA GLY A 302 13.72 27.32 4.99
C GLY A 302 15.10 26.77 4.58
N PRO A 303 16.01 26.50 5.51
CA PRO A 303 15.85 26.86 6.91
C PRO A 303 15.89 28.37 7.14
N GLY A 304 15.26 28.82 8.21
CA GLY A 304 15.37 30.19 8.70
C GLY A 304 14.74 30.36 10.08
N SER A 305 14.69 31.59 10.57
CA SER A 305 14.04 31.92 11.85
C SER A 305 12.51 31.90 11.73
N PRO A 306 11.77 31.71 12.85
CA PRO A 306 10.31 31.81 12.84
C PRO A 306 9.76 33.14 12.29
N THR A 307 10.47 34.25 12.49
CA THR A 307 10.11 35.58 11.99
C THR A 307 10.21 35.65 10.47
N GLU A 308 11.28 35.12 9.89
CA GLU A 308 11.45 35.03 8.44
C GLU A 308 10.40 34.09 7.83
N ALA A 309 10.09 32.97 8.50
CA ALA A 309 9.06 32.05 8.06
C ALA A 309 7.67 32.71 8.03
N ALA A 310 7.30 33.45 9.08
CA ALA A 310 6.06 34.21 9.13
C ALA A 310 5.98 35.26 8.01
N THR A 311 7.09 35.96 7.75
CA THR A 311 7.20 36.94 6.64
C THR A 311 7.07 36.27 5.27
N TRP A 312 7.65 35.08 5.10
CA TRP A 312 7.53 34.31 3.86
C TRP A 312 6.10 33.81 3.66
N LEU A 313 5.42 33.32 4.70
CA LEU A 313 4.03 32.86 4.62
C LEU A 313 3.07 33.97 4.15
N THR A 314 3.24 35.19 4.65
CA THR A 314 2.44 36.35 4.24
C THR A 314 2.78 36.89 2.85
N THR A 315 3.90 36.48 2.26
CA THR A 315 4.28 36.88 0.90
C THR A 315 3.90 35.81 -0.11
N ALA A 316 4.29 34.56 0.15
CA ALA A 316 4.15 33.43 -0.77
C ALA A 316 2.75 32.80 -0.78
N HIS A 317 1.98 32.95 0.29
CA HIS A 317 0.61 32.38 0.43
C HIS A 317 0.49 30.93 -0.06
N PRO A 318 1.33 30.00 0.45
CA PRO A 318 1.26 28.62 0.01
C PRO A 318 -0.11 28.01 0.31
N THR A 319 -0.63 27.22 -0.62
CA THR A 319 -1.92 26.52 -0.46
C THR A 319 -1.71 25.05 -0.09
N SER A 320 -2.74 24.44 0.50
CA SER A 320 -2.88 22.98 0.54
C SER A 320 -2.90 22.38 -0.87
N ASP A 321 -2.60 21.09 -0.97
CA ASP A 321 -2.83 20.31 -2.18
C ASP A 321 -3.33 18.91 -1.86
N SER A 322 -3.64 18.13 -2.90
CA SER A 322 -4.03 16.73 -2.79
C SER A 322 -3.03 15.88 -3.57
N VAL A 323 -2.53 14.83 -2.93
CA VAL A 323 -1.53 13.94 -3.54
C VAL A 323 -1.87 12.48 -3.34
N ASP A 324 -1.45 11.67 -4.31
CA ASP A 324 -1.52 10.21 -4.18
C ASP A 324 -0.53 9.72 -3.14
N LEU A 325 -0.91 8.66 -2.43
CA LEU A 325 -0.11 8.04 -1.37
C LEU A 325 0.60 6.78 -1.85
N LEU A 326 0.12 6.17 -2.94
CA LEU A 326 0.58 4.89 -3.44
C LEU A 326 1.53 5.07 -4.62
N ASP A 327 2.33 4.02 -4.89
CA ASP A 327 3.14 3.92 -6.11
C ASP A 327 4.11 5.10 -6.33
N GLN A 328 4.60 5.68 -5.24
CA GLN A 328 5.58 6.75 -5.25
C GLN A 328 6.90 6.28 -5.86
N VAL A 329 7.63 7.20 -6.51
CA VAL A 329 8.93 6.92 -7.12
C VAL A 329 10.02 7.58 -6.32
N PHE A 330 10.99 6.76 -5.89
CA PHE A 330 12.15 7.17 -5.14
C PHE A 330 13.43 6.89 -5.92
N ALA A 331 14.42 7.75 -5.75
CA ALA A 331 15.77 7.56 -6.26
C ALA A 331 16.71 7.18 -5.11
N VAL A 332 17.39 6.06 -5.22
CA VAL A 332 18.33 5.55 -4.21
C VAL A 332 19.74 5.50 -4.81
N ARG A 333 20.70 6.18 -4.17
CA ARG A 333 22.10 6.19 -4.60
C ARG A 333 22.88 5.07 -3.90
N HIS A 334 23.71 4.41 -4.68
CA HIS A 334 24.75 3.49 -4.25
C HIS A 334 26.09 4.04 -4.73
N ASP A 335 26.98 4.39 -3.81
CA ASP A 335 28.31 4.88 -4.13
C ASP A 335 29.32 4.25 -3.17
N ASP A 336 30.40 3.69 -3.73
CA ASP A 336 31.32 2.79 -3.03
C ASP A 336 30.59 1.67 -2.27
N ASP A 337 30.82 1.54 -0.96
CA ASP A 337 30.17 0.54 -0.09
C ASP A 337 28.95 1.11 0.65
N ARG A 338 28.39 2.24 0.18
CA ARG A 338 27.32 2.97 0.88
C ARG A 338 26.05 3.04 0.05
N VAL A 339 24.93 2.76 0.71
CA VAL A 339 23.59 3.01 0.19
C VAL A 339 23.04 4.23 0.91
N TYR A 340 22.63 5.23 0.14
CA TYR A 340 22.09 6.49 0.66
C TYR A 340 20.59 6.42 0.83
N ARG A 341 20.05 7.32 1.66
CA ARG A 341 18.60 7.43 1.86
C ARG A 341 17.89 7.80 0.54
N PRO A 342 16.63 7.40 0.37
CA PRO A 342 15.84 7.75 -0.81
C PRO A 342 15.67 9.27 -0.96
N MET A 343 15.62 9.73 -2.20
CA MET A 343 15.31 11.10 -2.59
C MET A 343 14.23 11.12 -3.66
N LYS A 344 13.56 12.27 -3.83
CA LYS A 344 12.69 12.49 -4.99
C LYS A 344 13.53 12.58 -6.27
N PRO A 345 13.07 11.97 -7.39
CA PRO A 345 13.72 12.12 -8.70
C PRO A 345 14.05 13.56 -9.08
N GLY A 346 13.14 14.51 -8.77
CA GLY A 346 13.35 15.92 -9.06
C GLY A 346 14.47 16.59 -8.25
N VAL A 347 14.75 16.10 -7.04
CA VAL A 347 15.89 16.58 -6.22
C VAL A 347 17.20 16.06 -6.80
N VAL A 348 17.26 14.80 -7.22
CA VAL A 348 18.45 14.19 -7.81
C VAL A 348 18.91 14.94 -9.05
N ALA A 349 17.97 15.36 -9.90
CA ALA A 349 18.25 16.14 -11.11
C ALA A 349 18.92 17.50 -10.83
N LEU A 350 18.79 18.02 -9.60
CA LEU A 350 19.29 19.33 -9.18
C LEU A 350 20.55 19.24 -8.30
N LEU A 351 21.02 18.04 -7.97
CA LEU A 351 22.22 17.87 -7.15
C LEU A 351 23.46 18.41 -7.86
N ASP A 352 24.46 18.84 -7.09
CA ASP A 352 25.76 19.18 -7.64
C ASP A 352 26.41 17.94 -8.28
N PRO A 353 27.26 18.09 -9.33
CA PRO A 353 27.85 16.94 -10.03
C PRO A 353 28.62 15.97 -9.11
N ALA A 354 29.24 16.47 -8.04
CA ALA A 354 29.92 15.64 -7.04
C ALA A 354 28.94 14.76 -6.23
N ASP A 355 27.70 15.21 -6.06
CA ASP A 355 26.64 14.46 -5.36
C ASP A 355 25.81 13.58 -6.30
N GLN A 356 26.02 13.69 -7.61
CA GLN A 356 25.40 12.84 -8.63
C GLN A 356 26.19 11.56 -8.93
N THR A 357 27.37 11.37 -8.33
CA THR A 357 28.22 10.19 -8.57
C THR A 357 27.58 8.89 -8.08
N GLY A 358 28.18 7.77 -8.45
CA GLY A 358 27.70 6.44 -8.11
C GLY A 358 26.61 5.91 -9.05
N HIS A 359 25.99 4.82 -8.62
CA HIS A 359 24.91 4.15 -9.31
C HIS A 359 23.57 4.49 -8.66
N TRP A 360 22.57 4.85 -9.47
CA TRP A 360 21.25 5.25 -9.01
C TRP A 360 20.20 4.23 -9.41
N TYR A 361 19.27 3.96 -8.50
CA TYR A 361 18.13 3.10 -8.72
C TYR A 361 16.84 3.93 -8.63
N LEU A 362 15.98 3.84 -9.63
CA LEU A 362 14.62 4.38 -9.60
C LEU A 362 13.65 3.29 -9.21
N VAL A 363 13.00 3.52 -8.08
CA VAL A 363 12.31 2.49 -7.33
C VAL A 363 10.89 2.96 -7.05
N GLN A 364 9.90 2.22 -7.53
CA GLN A 364 8.51 2.43 -7.17
C GLN A 364 8.20 1.68 -5.87
N ALA A 365 7.66 2.39 -4.88
CA ALA A 365 7.28 1.88 -3.57
C ALA A 365 6.16 2.73 -2.95
N ASP A 366 5.44 2.20 -1.98
CA ASP A 366 4.46 3.02 -1.23
C ASP A 366 5.13 3.84 -0.12
N PHE A 367 6.30 3.40 0.34
CA PHE A 367 7.09 4.08 1.38
C PHE A 367 8.58 4.13 1.00
N PRO A 368 9.30 5.21 1.36
CA PRO A 368 10.72 5.31 1.07
C PRO A 368 11.53 4.19 1.72
N GLN A 369 11.14 3.73 2.92
CA GLN A 369 11.86 2.66 3.62
C GLN A 369 11.83 1.34 2.84
N ASP A 370 10.73 1.05 2.15
CA ASP A 370 10.62 -0.16 1.34
C ASP A 370 11.62 -0.10 0.17
N ALA A 371 11.75 1.05 -0.49
CA ALA A 371 12.73 1.28 -1.55
C ALA A 371 14.18 1.13 -1.05
N PHE A 372 14.51 1.77 0.08
CA PHE A 372 15.85 1.69 0.66
C PHE A 372 16.24 0.28 1.09
N VAL A 373 15.36 -0.43 1.81
CA VAL A 373 15.61 -1.79 2.27
C VAL A 373 15.79 -2.72 1.07
N HIS A 374 14.99 -2.58 0.03
CA HIS A 374 15.12 -3.38 -1.18
C HIS A 374 16.50 -3.23 -1.82
N ILE A 375 16.96 -1.99 -2.08
CA ILE A 375 18.28 -1.75 -2.68
C ILE A 375 19.41 -2.24 -1.78
N ARG A 376 19.30 -2.04 -0.48
CA ARG A 376 20.30 -2.56 0.47
C ARG A 376 20.40 -4.09 0.44
N GLN A 377 19.26 -4.79 0.43
CA GLN A 377 19.23 -6.26 0.35
C GLN A 377 19.76 -6.77 -0.98
N LEU A 378 19.40 -6.10 -2.07
CA LEU A 378 19.89 -6.40 -3.41
C LEU A 378 21.42 -6.33 -3.48
N LEU A 379 22.01 -5.27 -2.93
CA LEU A 379 23.46 -5.04 -2.92
C LEU A 379 24.22 -5.92 -1.93
N ALA A 380 23.59 -6.30 -0.81
CA ALA A 380 24.14 -7.29 0.12
C ALA A 380 24.13 -8.73 -0.45
N ALA A 381 23.62 -8.92 -1.68
CA ALA A 381 23.40 -10.21 -2.31
C ALA A 381 22.57 -11.16 -1.43
N GLU A 382 21.64 -10.60 -0.64
CA GLU A 382 20.67 -11.41 0.08
C GLU A 382 19.71 -12.06 -0.93
N PRO A 383 19.48 -13.39 -0.83
CA PRO A 383 18.64 -14.09 -1.79
C PRO A 383 17.20 -13.56 -1.74
N GLY A 384 16.63 -13.30 -2.92
CA GLY A 384 15.19 -13.11 -3.10
C GLY A 384 14.76 -11.79 -3.76
N CYS A 385 15.52 -10.71 -3.63
CA CYS A 385 15.16 -9.45 -4.28
C CYS A 385 15.50 -9.46 -5.78
N SER A 386 14.57 -8.98 -6.61
CA SER A 386 14.76 -8.85 -8.06
C SER A 386 15.62 -7.62 -8.40
N GLN A 387 16.50 -7.74 -9.40
CA GLN A 387 17.36 -6.63 -9.87
C GLN A 387 16.66 -5.68 -10.86
N ARG A 388 15.49 -6.05 -11.38
CA ARG A 388 14.75 -5.25 -12.35
C ARG A 388 13.26 -5.62 -12.31
N GLY A 389 12.40 -4.62 -12.53
CA GLY A 389 10.96 -4.79 -12.56
C GLY A 389 10.38 -5.14 -11.18
N GLU A 390 9.19 -5.72 -11.19
CA GLU A 390 8.48 -6.15 -9.99
C GLU A 390 9.28 -7.17 -9.17
N CYS A 391 9.51 -6.85 -7.89
CA CYS A 391 10.09 -7.78 -6.93
C CYS A 391 9.02 -8.74 -6.40
N THR A 392 9.31 -10.05 -6.45
CA THR A 392 8.40 -11.08 -5.92
C THR A 392 8.50 -11.25 -4.41
N VAL A 393 9.59 -10.75 -3.81
CA VAL A 393 9.86 -10.91 -2.38
C VAL A 393 9.44 -9.71 -1.57
N CYS A 394 9.48 -8.47 -2.08
CA CYS A 394 9.13 -7.25 -1.35
C CYS A 394 8.25 -6.30 -2.18
N PRO A 395 7.53 -5.36 -1.55
CA PRO A 395 6.55 -4.50 -2.23
C PRO A 395 7.25 -3.35 -2.94
N VAL A 396 8.09 -3.69 -3.93
CA VAL A 396 8.93 -2.75 -4.66
C VAL A 396 9.00 -3.15 -6.13
N GLU A 397 9.16 -2.17 -7.01
CA GLU A 397 9.52 -2.37 -8.40
C GLU A 397 10.69 -1.46 -8.79
N ILE A 398 11.73 -2.04 -9.40
CA ILE A 398 12.83 -1.26 -9.98
C ILE A 398 12.41 -0.85 -11.40
N LEU A 399 12.11 0.44 -11.57
CA LEU A 399 11.70 1.03 -12.84
C LEU A 399 12.88 1.22 -13.78
N ASP A 400 14.00 1.70 -13.24
CA ASP A 400 15.22 1.96 -14.00
C ASP A 400 16.45 2.04 -13.07
N GLN A 401 17.64 1.99 -13.64
CA GLN A 401 18.91 2.18 -12.91
C GLN A 401 20.03 2.67 -13.85
N GLY A 402 21.04 3.33 -13.30
CA GLY A 402 22.19 3.86 -14.05
C GLY A 402 22.83 5.07 -13.39
N THR A 403 23.67 5.77 -14.13
CA THR A 403 24.18 7.10 -13.74
C THR A 403 23.08 8.16 -13.90
N VAL A 404 23.23 9.32 -13.23
CA VAL A 404 22.27 10.43 -13.38
C VAL A 404 22.15 10.86 -14.86
N GLY A 405 23.26 10.96 -15.58
CA GLY A 405 23.26 11.31 -17.01
C GLY A 405 22.46 10.33 -17.88
N GLU A 406 22.59 9.03 -17.65
CA GLU A 406 21.82 8.01 -18.37
C GLU A 406 20.32 8.06 -18.03
N LEU A 407 19.98 8.36 -16.77
CA LEU A 407 18.58 8.46 -16.34
C LEU A 407 17.92 9.73 -16.86
N VAL A 408 18.63 10.87 -16.88
CA VAL A 408 18.19 12.11 -17.52
C VAL A 408 18.04 11.92 -19.03
N GLY A 409 19.02 11.31 -19.70
CA GLY A 409 18.98 11.06 -21.14
C GLY A 409 17.82 10.14 -21.58
N ARG A 410 17.32 9.31 -20.66
CA ARG A 410 16.10 8.49 -20.85
C ARG A 410 14.81 9.16 -20.38
N GLY A 411 14.87 10.42 -19.94
CA GLY A 411 13.72 11.18 -19.45
C GLY A 411 13.14 10.67 -18.13
N ARG A 412 13.94 9.95 -17.32
CA ARG A 412 13.50 9.39 -16.04
C ARG A 412 13.68 10.33 -14.85
N LEU A 413 14.60 11.29 -14.98
CA LEU A 413 14.86 12.34 -14.01
C LEU A 413 14.55 13.68 -14.66
N ALA A 414 13.65 14.45 -14.04
CA ALA A 414 13.34 15.81 -14.43
C ALA A 414 13.17 16.66 -13.16
N PRO A 415 13.74 17.87 -13.12
CA PRO A 415 13.61 18.73 -11.95
C PRO A 415 12.14 19.15 -11.77
N THR A 416 11.63 19.06 -10.55
CA THR A 416 10.29 19.53 -10.17
C THR A 416 10.29 20.94 -9.61
N SER A 417 11.48 21.54 -9.45
CA SER A 417 11.73 22.89 -8.93
C SER A 417 12.85 23.55 -9.73
N THR A 418 12.96 24.88 -9.64
CA THR A 418 14.04 25.66 -10.25
C THR A 418 15.32 25.66 -9.44
N ALA A 419 15.29 25.25 -8.17
CA ALA A 419 16.45 25.26 -7.29
C ALA A 419 16.49 24.01 -6.40
N LEU A 420 17.71 23.53 -6.13
CA LEU A 420 17.97 22.45 -5.20
C LEU A 420 17.58 22.90 -3.78
N PRO A 421 16.77 22.12 -3.04
CA PRO A 421 16.51 22.43 -1.64
C PRO A 421 17.82 22.52 -0.85
N PRO A 422 17.97 23.49 0.06
CA PRO A 422 19.18 23.63 0.86
C PRO A 422 19.41 22.35 1.65
N ALA A 423 20.68 21.94 1.83
CA ALA A 423 21.01 20.79 2.65
C ALA A 423 20.63 21.10 4.09
N PHE A 424 19.51 20.54 4.55
CA PHE A 424 18.97 20.85 5.86
C PHE A 424 18.50 19.57 6.54
N CYS A 425 19.24 19.20 7.58
CA CYS A 425 19.00 18.05 8.45
C CYS A 425 19.47 18.40 9.86
N LEU A 426 18.58 18.37 10.85
CA LEU A 426 18.96 18.59 12.25
C LEU A 426 19.18 17.29 13.02
N ARG A 427 18.74 16.15 12.46
CA ARG A 427 18.89 14.82 13.07
C ARG A 427 19.21 13.76 12.02
N ASP A 428 20.48 13.36 11.96
CA ASP A 428 20.94 12.20 11.17
C ASP A 428 20.87 10.88 11.95
N ASP A 429 20.39 10.91 13.19
CA ASP A 429 20.38 9.78 14.12
C ASP A 429 19.17 8.85 13.97
N ILE A 430 18.43 8.87 12.86
CA ILE A 430 17.30 7.93 12.69
C ILE A 430 17.87 6.49 12.65
N PRO A 431 17.63 5.65 13.68
CA PRO A 431 18.38 4.40 13.83
C PRO A 431 18.17 3.41 12.68
N SER A 432 17.00 3.47 12.01
CA SER A 432 16.64 2.61 10.88
C SER A 432 17.27 3.02 9.54
N TRP A 433 17.87 4.21 9.47
CA TRP A 433 18.34 4.84 8.23
C TRP A 433 19.83 5.15 8.21
N GLN A 434 20.58 4.82 9.27
CA GLN A 434 22.01 4.99 9.23
C GLN A 434 22.60 4.16 8.09
N PRO A 435 23.48 4.74 7.25
CA PRO A 435 24.17 4.01 6.21
C PRO A 435 25.05 2.94 6.87
N ALA A 436 24.50 1.75 7.02
CA ALA A 436 25.25 0.60 7.48
C ALA A 436 26.16 0.17 6.33
N PRO A 437 27.47 -0.05 6.58
CA PRO A 437 28.33 -0.65 5.57
C PRO A 437 27.72 -1.98 5.13
N LEU A 438 27.71 -2.23 3.81
CA LEU A 438 27.27 -3.51 3.28
C LEU A 438 28.15 -4.60 3.90
N ARG A 439 27.56 -5.48 4.72
CA ARG A 439 28.26 -6.67 5.20
C ARG A 439 28.44 -7.59 4.00
N THR A 440 29.57 -7.48 3.32
CA THR A 440 29.93 -8.46 2.31
C THR A 440 30.16 -9.79 3.04
N ASN A 441 29.43 -10.85 2.66
CA ASN A 441 29.60 -12.21 3.20
C ASN A 441 30.97 -12.84 2.83
N ARG A 442 32.03 -12.02 2.66
CA ARG A 442 33.37 -12.47 2.28
C ARG A 442 34.24 -12.89 3.46
N GLU A 443 33.81 -12.71 4.71
CA GLU A 443 34.48 -13.35 5.83
C GLU A 443 33.90 -14.76 6.06
N PRO A 444 34.70 -15.83 5.90
CA PRO A 444 34.27 -17.15 6.27
C PRO A 444 33.99 -17.18 7.77
N ALA A 445 32.82 -17.70 8.15
CA ALA A 445 32.46 -17.89 9.54
C ALA A 445 33.62 -18.56 10.31
N PRO A 446 34.01 -18.04 11.50
CA PRO A 446 35.07 -18.65 12.29
C PRO A 446 34.70 -20.11 12.54
N ARG A 447 35.52 -21.03 12.02
CA ARG A 447 35.34 -22.47 12.18
C ARG A 447 35.13 -22.77 13.66
N SER A 448 33.92 -23.16 14.02
CA SER A 448 33.62 -23.62 15.36
C SER A 448 34.50 -24.83 15.64
N ARG A 449 35.40 -24.71 16.62
CA ARG A 449 36.18 -25.84 17.12
C ARG A 449 35.20 -26.86 17.67
N SER A 450 35.01 -27.96 16.94
CA SER A 450 34.27 -29.11 17.44
C SER A 450 34.98 -29.65 18.68
N ASN A 451 34.31 -29.54 19.82
CA ASN A 451 34.75 -30.15 21.07
C ASN A 451 34.70 -31.67 20.92
N ARG A 452 35.85 -32.27 20.62
CA ARG A 452 36.12 -33.70 20.84
C ARG A 452 35.95 -34.00 22.34
N ARG A 453 34.75 -34.46 22.73
CA ARG A 453 34.58 -35.13 24.02
C ARG A 453 35.19 -36.53 23.91
N ARG A 454 36.33 -36.70 24.59
CA ARG A 454 37.00 -37.98 24.84
C ARG A 454 36.05 -38.88 25.64
N GLY A 455 35.85 -40.10 25.15
CA GLY A 455 35.32 -41.19 25.95
C GLY A 455 36.34 -41.66 27.01
N ARG A 456 35.82 -42.18 28.12
CA ARG A 456 36.48 -43.09 29.05
C ARG A 456 35.41 -43.85 29.85
N PRO A 457 35.75 -45.01 30.45
CA PRO A 457 35.09 -46.28 30.14
C PRO A 457 34.30 -46.87 31.30
N HIS A 458 33.59 -47.96 30.99
CA HIS A 458 33.02 -48.91 31.94
C HIS A 458 33.98 -49.29 33.08
N ASN A 459 33.43 -49.41 34.28
CA ASN A 459 33.71 -50.53 35.17
C ASN A 459 32.50 -50.81 36.08
N SER A 460 32.34 -52.11 36.33
CA SER A 460 31.21 -52.83 36.92
C SER A 460 31.17 -52.75 38.45
N ALA A 461 29.96 -52.79 39.01
CA ALA A 461 29.52 -53.67 40.09
C ALA A 461 27.98 -53.67 40.13
#